data_AF-A0A6P7KX43-F1
#
_entry.id   AF-A0A6P7KX43-F1
#
_cell.length_a   1.000
_cell.length_b   1.000
_cell.length_c   1.000
_cell.angle_alpha   90.00
_cell.angle_beta   90.00
_cell.angle_gamma   90.00
#
_symmetry.space_group_name_H-M   'P 1'
#
loop_
_entity.id
_entity.type
_entity.pdbx_description
1 polymer ?
#
loop_
_entity_poly.entity_id
_entity_poly.type
_entity_poly.pdbx_seq_one_letter_code
_entity_poly.pdbx_strand_id
1 'polypeptide(L)'
;MMSAQRGSTKLDVGVLSAEQREKLRQFKIATRIDNEEYLKSHPEVQLLIGDFLRQVLLKRPDDIREFAADHFTNSNLRSAYDSKREVNTDME
;
A
#
# COMPACT_ATOMS: atom_id res chain seq x y z
N MET A 1 47.93 38.55 0.89
CA MET A 1 47.75 37.10 1.16
C MET A 1 46.27 36.79 1.08
N MET A 2 45.92 35.79 0.26
CA MET A 2 44.53 35.38 0.03
C MET A 2 44.03 34.49 1.17
N SER A 3 42.78 34.64 1.56
CA SER A 3 42.03 33.59 2.27
C SER A 3 40.57 33.69 1.86
N ALA A 4 40.28 33.18 0.66
CA ALA A 4 38.92 32.87 0.24
C ALA A 4 38.43 31.72 1.12
N GLN A 5 37.62 32.04 2.13
CA GLN A 5 36.88 31.05 2.90
C GLN A 5 35.86 30.40 1.95
N ARG A 6 36.29 29.32 1.28
CA ARG A 6 35.39 28.37 0.64
C ARG A 6 34.61 27.68 1.77
N GLY A 7 33.51 28.29 2.18
CA GLY A 7 32.44 27.58 2.87
C GLY A 7 31.96 26.48 1.93
N SER A 8 32.35 25.25 2.22
CA SER A 8 31.87 24.06 1.52
C SER A 8 30.35 23.98 1.72
N THR A 9 29.58 24.47 0.76
CA THR A 9 28.18 24.08 0.60
C THR A 9 28.21 22.62 0.14
N LYS A 10 28.32 21.73 1.12
CA LYS A 10 28.00 20.32 0.96
C LYS A 10 26.57 20.32 0.40
N LEU A 11 26.45 20.13 -0.90
CA LEU A 11 25.17 20.07 -1.60
C LEU A 11 24.33 19.08 -0.82
N ASP A 12 23.26 19.59 -0.22
CA ASP A 12 22.33 18.83 0.59
C ASP A 12 21.50 17.96 -0.37
N VAL A 13 22.12 16.88 -0.85
CA VAL A 13 21.54 15.94 -1.83
C VAL A 13 20.22 15.34 -1.32
N GLY A 14 19.88 15.52 -0.03
CA GLY A 14 18.64 15.05 0.58
C GLY A 14 17.53 16.09 0.73
N VAL A 15 17.77 17.39 0.49
CA VAL A 15 16.78 18.43 0.82
C VAL A 15 16.15 18.99 -0.46
N LEU A 16 14.94 18.51 -0.74
CA LEU A 16 14.09 19.02 -1.81
C LEU A 16 13.90 20.54 -1.69
N SER A 17 13.91 21.24 -2.82
CA SER A 17 13.54 22.66 -2.89
C SER A 17 12.08 22.86 -2.48
N ALA A 18 11.70 24.10 -2.13
CA ALA A 18 10.32 24.41 -1.75
C ALA A 18 9.32 24.04 -2.85
N GLU A 19 9.67 24.30 -4.12
CA GLU A 19 8.86 23.94 -5.28
C GLU A 19 8.73 22.41 -5.44
N GLN A 20 9.83 21.67 -5.27
CA GLN A 20 9.81 20.20 -5.33
C GLN A 20 8.95 19.59 -4.22
N ARG A 21 8.98 20.16 -3.01
CA ARG A 21 8.13 19.71 -1.90
C ARG A 21 6.66 19.96 -2.20
N GLU A 22 6.31 21.12 -2.76
CA GLU A 22 4.93 21.43 -3.10
C GLU A 22 4.42 20.50 -4.22
N LYS A 23 5.24 20.26 -5.26
CA LYS A 23 4.90 19.29 -6.31
C LYS A 23 4.71 17.87 -5.74
N LEU A 24 5.59 17.45 -4.83
CA LEU A 24 5.46 16.15 -4.15
C LEU A 24 4.18 16.08 -3.30
N ARG A 25 3.82 17.18 -2.63
CA ARG A 25 2.60 17.27 -1.82
C ARG A 25 1.35 17.09 -2.71
N GLN A 26 1.27 17.83 -3.81
CA GLN A 26 0.15 17.74 -4.76
C GLN A 26 0.04 16.33 -5.35
N PHE A 27 1.18 15.74 -5.75
CA PHE A 27 1.22 14.36 -6.23
C PHE A 27 0.70 13.36 -5.18
N LYS A 28 1.17 13.44 -3.94
CA LYS A 28 0.70 12.56 -2.85
C LYS A 28 -0.80 12.72 -2.58
N ILE A 29 -1.34 13.93 -2.67
CA ILE A 29 -2.77 14.17 -2.49
C ILE A 29 -3.55 13.48 -3.61
N ALA A 30 -3.19 13.70 -4.87
CA ALA A 30 -3.84 13.05 -6.01
C ALA A 30 -3.78 11.52 -5.89
N THR A 31 -2.60 10.95 -5.62
CA THR A 31 -2.44 9.50 -5.43
C THR A 31 -3.30 8.96 -4.29
N ARG A 32 -3.48 9.70 -3.19
CA ARG A 32 -4.36 9.27 -2.10
C ARG A 32 -5.82 9.21 -2.53
N ILE A 33 -6.28 10.20 -3.29
CA ILE A 33 -7.64 10.24 -3.83
C ILE A 33 -7.85 9.04 -4.76
N ASP A 34 -6.93 8.84 -5.72
CA ASP A 34 -7.00 7.72 -6.67
C ASP A 34 -7.02 6.36 -5.96
N ASN A 35 -6.20 6.20 -4.91
CA ASN A 35 -6.19 4.96 -4.11
C ASN A 35 -7.51 4.75 -3.37
N GLU A 36 -8.11 5.80 -2.82
CA GLU A 36 -9.42 5.70 -2.14
C GLU A 36 -10.53 5.35 -3.13
N GLU A 37 -10.54 5.94 -4.32
CA GLU A 37 -11.49 5.60 -5.39
C GLU A 37 -11.31 4.16 -5.87
N TYR A 38 -10.07 3.69 -6.00
CA TYR A 38 -9.76 2.31 -6.34
C TYR A 38 -10.31 1.36 -5.28
N LEU A 39 -10.04 1.59 -4.00
CA LEU A 39 -10.53 0.73 -2.92
C LEU A 39 -12.06 0.75 -2.80
N LYS A 40 -12.72 1.88 -3.06
CA LYS A 40 -14.19 1.97 -3.11
C LYS A 40 -14.79 1.17 -4.27
N SER A 41 -14.14 1.18 -5.43
CA SER A 41 -14.62 0.47 -6.62
C SER A 41 -14.29 -1.02 -6.65
N HIS A 42 -13.36 -1.48 -5.80
CA HIS A 42 -12.86 -2.87 -5.77
C HIS A 42 -13.11 -3.53 -4.40
N PRO A 43 -14.37 -3.85 -4.03
CA PRO A 43 -14.70 -4.49 -2.75
C PRO A 43 -14.03 -5.86 -2.55
N GLU A 44 -13.62 -6.53 -3.63
CA GLU A 44 -12.84 -7.76 -3.56
C GLU A 44 -11.52 -7.61 -2.79
N VAL A 45 -10.88 -6.44 -2.85
CA VAL A 45 -9.63 -6.17 -2.13
C VAL A 45 -9.90 -6.17 -0.62
N GLN A 46 -11.03 -5.62 -0.20
CA GLN A 46 -11.43 -5.59 1.20
C GLN A 46 -11.73 -7.01 1.73
N LEU A 47 -12.43 -7.83 0.95
CA LEU A 47 -12.70 -9.23 1.31
C LEU A 47 -11.42 -10.06 1.38
N LEU A 48 -10.50 -9.84 0.45
CA LEU A 48 -9.22 -10.54 0.39
C LEU A 48 -8.35 -10.24 1.61
N ILE A 49 -8.18 -8.96 1.94
CA ILE A 49 -7.44 -8.51 3.13
C ILE A 49 -8.14 -8.97 4.42
N GLY A 50 -9.48 -8.85 4.48
CA GLY A 50 -10.27 -9.23 5.65
C GLY A 50 -10.16 -10.72 5.98
N ASP A 51 -10.27 -11.60 4.98
CA ASP A 51 -10.11 -13.04 5.18
C ASP A 51 -8.66 -13.40 5.58
N PHE A 52 -7.66 -12.76 4.97
CA PHE A 52 -6.27 -12.96 5.38
C PHE A 52 -6.04 -12.58 6.85
N LEU A 53 -6.49 -11.39 7.27
CA LEU A 53 -6.39 -10.95 8.67
C LEU A 53 -7.12 -11.89 9.62
N ARG A 54 -8.30 -12.37 9.25
CA ARG A 54 -9.02 -13.39 10.02
C ARG A 54 -8.16 -14.64 10.22
N GLN A 55 -7.52 -15.13 9.16
CA GLN A 55 -6.67 -16.31 9.25
C GLN A 55 -5.41 -16.06 10.09
N VAL A 56 -4.78 -14.88 9.99
CA VAL A 56 -3.64 -14.49 10.84
C VAL A 56 -4.04 -14.49 12.32
N LEU A 57 -5.18 -13.89 12.67
CA LEU A 57 -5.64 -13.82 14.06
C LEU A 57 -6.02 -15.20 14.64
N LEU A 58 -6.56 -16.10 13.80
CA LEU A 58 -6.92 -17.46 14.20
C LEU A 58 -5.69 -18.37 14.35
N LYS A 59 -4.77 -18.34 13.39
CA LYS A 59 -3.63 -19.26 13.33
C LYS A 59 -2.40 -18.74 14.09
N ARG A 60 -2.30 -17.42 14.30
CA ARG A 60 -1.19 -16.74 14.98
C ARG A 60 0.19 -17.25 14.52
N PRO A 61 0.51 -17.13 13.22
CA PRO A 61 1.76 -17.65 12.69
C PRO A 61 2.98 -16.90 13.25
N ASP A 62 4.09 -17.61 13.40
CA ASP A 62 5.36 -17.04 13.89
C ASP A 62 6.04 -16.14 12.84
N ASP A 63 5.95 -16.48 11.54
CA ASP A 63 6.34 -15.60 10.42
C ASP A 63 5.13 -15.24 9.55
N ILE A 64 4.69 -13.98 9.67
CA ILE A 64 3.54 -13.44 8.94
C ILE A 64 3.84 -13.33 7.43
N ARG A 65 5.09 -13.12 7.03
CA ARG A 65 5.45 -12.93 5.62
C ARG A 65 5.41 -14.24 4.86
N GLU A 66 5.96 -15.30 5.45
CA GLU A 66 5.87 -16.65 4.89
C GLU A 66 4.40 -17.09 4.81
N PHE A 67 3.64 -16.86 5.88
CA PHE A 67 2.21 -17.13 5.89
C PHE A 67 1.43 -16.35 4.81
N ALA A 68 1.80 -15.08 4.54
CA ALA A 68 1.20 -14.29 3.47
C ALA A 68 1.56 -14.84 2.09
N ALA A 69 2.81 -15.25 1.88
CA ALA A 69 3.25 -15.85 0.62
C ALA A 69 2.46 -17.12 0.30
N ASP A 70 2.32 -18.03 1.27
CA ASP A 70 1.53 -19.25 1.12
C ASP A 70 0.05 -18.96 0.90
N HIS A 71 -0.50 -17.99 1.65
CA HIS A 71 -1.91 -17.61 1.52
C HIS A 71 -2.19 -17.06 0.12
N PHE A 72 -1.50 -15.99 -0.32
CA PHE A 72 -1.82 -15.30 -1.58
C PHE A 72 -1.34 -16.02 -2.85
N THR A 73 -0.41 -16.97 -2.75
CA THR A 73 0.06 -17.77 -3.91
C THR A 73 -0.87 -18.96 -4.22
N ASN A 74 -1.84 -19.25 -3.35
CA ASN A 74 -2.75 -20.38 -3.54
C ASN A 74 -3.62 -20.19 -4.80
N SER A 75 -3.51 -21.06 -5.79
CA SER A 75 -4.23 -20.96 -7.07
C SER A 75 -5.75 -21.02 -6.93
N ASN A 76 -6.26 -21.56 -5.82
CA ASN A 76 -7.70 -21.62 -5.52
C ASN A 76 -8.24 -20.35 -4.85
N LEU A 77 -7.40 -19.33 -4.62
CA LEU A 77 -7.85 -18.10 -3.97
C LEU A 77 -8.95 -17.42 -4.79
N ARG A 78 -8.71 -17.29 -6.09
CA ARG A 78 -9.58 -16.54 -6.99
C ARG A 78 -10.97 -17.16 -7.10
N SER A 79 -11.03 -18.48 -7.31
CA SER A 79 -12.30 -19.21 -7.33
C SER A 79 -13.06 -19.14 -6.00
N ALA A 80 -12.34 -19.19 -4.87
CA ALA A 80 -12.96 -19.08 -3.55
C ALA A 80 -13.55 -17.68 -3.26
N TYR A 81 -12.95 -16.61 -3.79
CA TYR A 81 -13.50 -15.26 -3.65
C TYR A 81 -14.63 -15.00 -4.64
N ASP A 82 -14.54 -15.48 -5.87
CA ASP A 82 -15.62 -15.36 -6.86
C ASP A 82 -16.91 -16.03 -6.36
N SER A 83 -16.84 -17.23 -5.77
CA SER A 83 -18.00 -17.89 -5.15
C SER A 83 -18.55 -17.17 -3.91
N LYS A 84 -17.71 -16.48 -3.13
CA LYS A 84 -18.16 -15.68 -1.97
C LYS A 84 -18.79 -14.34 -2.36
N ARG A 85 -18.55 -13.84 -3.59
CA ARG A 85 -19.21 -12.62 -4.11
C ARG A 85 -20.69 -12.88 -4.42
N GLU A 86 -21.01 -14.05 -4.99
CA GLU A 86 -22.39 -14.41 -5.32
C GLU A 86 -23.28 -14.46 -4.06
N VAL A 87 -22.80 -15.09 -2.99
CA VAL A 87 -23.54 -15.22 -1.71
C VAL A 87 -23.85 -13.88 -1.04
N ASN A 88 -23.01 -12.85 -1.23
CA ASN A 88 -23.24 -11.52 -0.65
C ASN A 88 -24.14 -10.62 -1.52
N THR A 89 -24.40 -10.99 -2.78
CA THR A 89 -25.27 -10.21 -3.68
C THR A 89 -26.75 -10.57 -3.46
N ASP A 90 -27.03 -11.77 -2.93
CA ASP A 90 -28.40 -12.27 -2.68
C ASP A 90 -29.00 -11.86 -1.32
N MET A 91 -28.30 -11.02 -0.53
CA MET A 91 -28.75 -10.53 0.79
C MET A 91 -29.04 -9.02 0.86
N GLU A 92 -29.19 -8.34 -0.28
CA GLU A 92 -29.77 -6.99 -0.37
C GLU A 92 -31.21 -7.01 -0.92
#